data_AF-A0AAD5CK01-F1
#
_entry.id   AF-A0AAD5CK01-F1
#
_cell.length_a   1.000
_cell.length_b   1.000
_cell.length_c   1.000
_cell.angle_alpha   90.00
_cell.angle_beta   90.00
_cell.angle_gamma   90.00
#
_symmetry.space_group_name_H-M   'P 1'
#
loop_
_entity.id
_entity.type
_entity.pdbx_description
1 polymer ?
#
loop_
_entity_poly.entity_id
_entity_poly.type
_entity_poly.pdbx_seq_one_letter_code
_entity_poly.pdbx_strand_id
1 'polypeptide(L)'
;GPKGVLPDGREIAVKRLYVNNKFRIVDFYNEVNIISSIEHKNLVRLLGCNCLGPESILVYEYLPNMSLDRFIFDEIKGREIGWEKRFQIIIGIAEGLVYLHENTKNRIIHRDIKA
;
A
#
# COMPACT_ATOMS: atom_id res chain seq x y z
N GLY A 1 1.56 3.61 -6.92
CA GLY A 1 1.93 3.15 -8.28
C GLY A 1 1.20 3.99 -9.31
N PRO A 2 1.50 3.85 -10.62
CA PRO A 2 0.68 4.42 -11.69
C PRO A 2 -0.79 4.02 -11.55
N LYS A 3 -1.67 4.97 -11.86
CA LYS A 3 -3.13 4.79 -11.89
C LYS A 3 -3.53 3.97 -13.12
N GLY A 4 -4.48 3.07 -12.95
CA GLY A 4 -5.19 2.36 -14.02
C GLY A 4 -6.70 2.42 -13.79
N VAL A 5 -7.47 2.00 -14.80
CA VAL A 5 -8.95 1.93 -14.74
C VAL A 5 -9.38 0.56 -15.25
N LEU A 6 -10.17 -0.15 -14.46
CA LEU A 6 -10.75 -1.44 -14.84
C LEU A 6 -11.93 -1.23 -15.82
N PRO A 7 -12.37 -2.27 -16.57
CA PRO A 7 -13.50 -2.16 -17.50
C PRO A 7 -14.82 -1.71 -16.85
N ASP A 8 -14.97 -1.94 -15.55
CA ASP A 8 -16.13 -1.51 -14.75
C ASP A 8 -16.00 -0.07 -14.20
N GLY A 9 -14.95 0.66 -14.60
CA GLY A 9 -14.70 2.05 -14.20
C GLY A 9 -13.97 2.21 -12.86
N ARG A 10 -13.67 1.12 -12.13
CA ARG A 10 -12.93 1.23 -10.87
C ARG A 10 -11.48 1.66 -11.09
N GLU A 11 -11.05 2.67 -10.34
CA GLU A 11 -9.67 3.12 -10.35
C GLU A 11 -8.77 2.20 -9.51
N ILE A 12 -7.59 1.87 -10.04
CA ILE A 12 -6.62 0.97 -9.40
C ILE A 12 -5.22 1.58 -9.40
N ALA A 13 -4.38 1.13 -8.47
CA ALA A 13 -2.95 1.39 -8.47
C ALA A 13 -2.19 0.13 -8.88
N VAL A 14 -1.34 0.24 -9.92
CA VAL A 14 -0.57 -0.90 -10.44
C VAL A 14 0.87 -0.79 -9.97
N LYS A 15 1.40 -1.83 -9.31
CA LYS A 15 2.82 -1.94 -8.94
C LYS A 15 3.44 -3.05 -9.78
N ARG A 16 4.32 -2.68 -10.72
CA ARG A 16 5.07 -3.62 -11.56
C ARG A 16 6.36 -4.00 -10.86
N LEU A 17 6.65 -5.29 -10.83
CA LEU A 17 7.86 -5.87 -10.27
C LEU A 17 8.61 -6.58 -11.39
N TYR A 18 9.78 -6.06 -11.75
CA TYR A 18 10.67 -6.70 -12.71
C TYR A 18 11.38 -7.87 -12.04
N VAL A 19 11.03 -9.09 -12.45
CA VAL A 19 11.59 -10.33 -11.90
C VAL A 19 12.83 -10.72 -12.70
N ASN A 20 13.96 -10.07 -12.43
CA ASN A 20 15.25 -10.46 -13.02
C ASN A 20 16.06 -11.42 -12.13
N ASN A 21 15.53 -11.85 -10.98
CA ASN A 21 16.22 -12.76 -10.06
C ASN A 21 15.25 -13.57 -9.19
N LYS A 22 15.63 -14.80 -8.84
CA LYS A 22 14.88 -15.74 -7.99
C LYS A 22 14.47 -15.14 -6.64
N PHE A 23 15.28 -14.25 -6.06
CA PHE A 23 14.98 -13.59 -4.79
C PHE A 23 13.73 -12.69 -4.84
N ARG A 24 13.48 -11.99 -5.96
CA ARG A 24 12.29 -11.10 -6.10
C ARG A 24 10.98 -11.87 -6.18
N ILE A 25 11.01 -13.14 -6.58
CA ILE A 25 9.81 -14.01 -6.59
C ILE A 25 9.37 -14.31 -5.16
N VAL A 26 10.32 -14.57 -4.25
CA VAL A 26 10.02 -14.83 -2.84
C VAL A 26 9.40 -13.59 -2.19
N ASP A 27 9.95 -12.41 -2.46
CA ASP A 27 9.39 -11.14 -1.96
C ASP A 27 7.97 -10.90 -2.48
N PHE A 28 7.72 -11.21 -3.76
CA PHE A 28 6.38 -11.14 -4.33
C PHE A 28 5.39 -12.05 -3.61
N TYR A 29 5.70 -13.33 -3.46
CA TYR A 29 4.80 -14.27 -2.77
C TYR A 29 4.61 -13.90 -1.30
N ASN A 30 5.65 -13.39 -0.63
CA ASN A 30 5.52 -12.88 0.73
C ASN A 30 4.58 -11.67 0.80
N GLU A 31 4.72 -10.69 -0.10
CA GLU A 31 3.83 -9.52 -0.18
C GLU A 31 2.38 -9.95 -0.45
N VAL A 32 2.16 -10.86 -1.40
CA VAL A 32 0.81 -11.41 -1.70
C VAL A 32 0.22 -12.17 -0.52
N ASN A 33 0.98 -13.09 0.09
CA ASN A 33 0.48 -13.92 1.20
C ASN A 33 0.13 -13.07 2.43
N ILE A 34 0.96 -12.07 2.75
CA ILE A 34 0.70 -11.17 3.88
C ILE A 34 -0.51 -10.29 3.56
N ILE A 35 -0.50 -9.59 2.42
CA ILE A 35 -1.51 -8.56 2.13
C ILE A 35 -2.88 -9.18 1.80
N SER A 36 -2.92 -10.39 1.23
CA SER A 36 -4.20 -11.10 1.03
C SER A 36 -4.86 -11.57 2.33
N SER A 37 -4.11 -11.63 3.44
CA SER A 37 -4.60 -12.08 4.75
C SER A 37 -5.04 -10.95 5.68
N ILE A 38 -4.96 -9.69 5.23
CA ILE A 38 -5.26 -8.51 6.04
C ILE A 38 -6.38 -7.67 5.42
N GLU A 39 -7.25 -7.15 6.27
CA GLU A 39 -8.29 -6.21 5.87
C GLU A 39 -8.47 -5.18 6.99
N HIS A 40 -8.12 -3.93 6.72
CA HIS A 40 -8.22 -2.85 7.70
C HIS A 40 -8.37 -1.50 6.99
N LYS A 41 -9.20 -0.59 7.54
CA LYS A 41 -9.47 0.75 6.95
C LYS A 41 -8.23 1.62 6.74
N ASN A 42 -7.12 1.34 7.45
CA ASN A 42 -5.86 2.07 7.35
C ASN A 42 -4.74 1.28 6.66
N LEU A 43 -5.06 0.19 5.98
CA LEU A 43 -4.12 -0.60 5.19
C LEU A 43 -4.65 -0.68 3.76
N VAL A 44 -3.78 -0.40 2.78
CA VAL A 44 -4.16 -0.46 1.37
C VAL A 44 -4.50 -1.90 0.98
N ARG A 45 -5.66 -2.10 0.35
CA ARG A 45 -6.14 -3.42 -0.03
C ARG A 45 -5.55 -3.88 -1.36
N LEU A 46 -4.98 -5.07 -1.36
CA LEU A 46 -4.63 -5.79 -2.59
C LEU A 46 -5.91 -6.32 -3.22
N LEU A 47 -6.15 -5.96 -4.48
CA LEU A 47 -7.30 -6.40 -5.27
C LEU A 47 -6.99 -7.66 -6.07
N GLY A 48 -5.73 -7.86 -6.42
CA GLY A 48 -5.27 -9.02 -7.16
C GLY A 48 -3.82 -8.92 -7.58
N CYS A 49 -3.34 -9.97 -8.22
CA CYS A 49 -1.98 -10.02 -8.74
C CYS A 49 -1.91 -10.86 -10.01
N ASN A 50 -0.91 -10.60 -10.85
CA ASN A 50 -0.51 -11.48 -11.94
C ASN A 50 0.96 -11.87 -11.75
N CYS A 51 1.24 -13.17 -11.79
CA CYS A 51 2.60 -13.72 -11.81
C CYS A 51 2.87 -14.58 -13.06
N LEU A 52 1.92 -14.65 -13.99
CA LEU A 52 2.05 -15.38 -15.25
C LEU A 52 2.67 -14.45 -16.30
N GLY A 53 3.95 -14.66 -16.60
CA GLY A 53 4.67 -13.97 -17.67
C GLY A 53 5.97 -13.30 -17.23
N PRO A 54 6.54 -12.43 -18.07
CA PRO A 54 7.83 -11.78 -17.82
C PRO A 54 7.77 -10.70 -16.72
N GLU A 55 6.57 -10.23 -16.37
CA GLU A 55 6.35 -9.23 -15.33
C GLU A 55 5.43 -9.77 -14.25
N SER A 56 5.78 -9.52 -12.99
CA SER A 56 4.87 -9.71 -11.86
C SER A 56 4.19 -8.38 -11.54
N ILE A 57 2.88 -8.41 -11.37
CA ILE A 57 2.06 -7.21 -11.17
C ILE A 57 1.23 -7.40 -9.90
N LEU A 58 1.21 -6.38 -9.06
CA LEU A 58 0.28 -6.24 -7.94
C LEU A 58 -0.72 -5.12 -8.26
N VAL A 59 -1.99 -5.40 -8.03
CA VAL A 59 -3.10 -4.46 -8.26
C VAL A 59 -3.70 -4.10 -6.92
N TYR A 60 -3.62 -2.83 -6.56
CA TYR A 60 -4.15 -2.27 -5.33
C TYR A 60 -5.34 -1.37 -5.62
N GLU A 61 -6.15 -1.09 -4.61
CA GLU A 61 -7.09 0.02 -4.68
C GLU A 61 -6.35 1.34 -4.94
N TYR A 62 -6.99 2.25 -5.67
CA TYR A 62 -6.42 3.56 -5.91
C TYR A 62 -6.76 4.51 -4.76
N LEU A 63 -5.73 5.11 -4.15
CA LEU A 63 -5.87 6.17 -3.17
C LEU A 63 -5.68 7.53 -3.86
N PRO A 64 -6.71 8.40 -3.93
CA PRO A 64 -6.68 9.62 -4.76
C PRO A 64 -5.65 10.64 -4.28
N ASN A 65 -5.41 10.71 -2.97
CA ASN A 65 -4.40 11.60 -2.39
C ASN A 65 -2.97 11.05 -2.53
N MET A 66 -2.80 9.83 -3.02
CA MET A 66 -1.50 9.19 -3.22
C MET A 66 -0.68 9.15 -1.92
N SER A 67 0.64 9.13 -2.03
CA SER A 67 1.55 8.96 -0.89
C SER A 67 1.72 10.27 -0.09
N LEU A 68 2.04 10.12 1.20
CA LEU A 68 2.08 11.22 2.15
C LEU A 68 3.31 12.12 1.96
N ASP A 69 4.42 11.57 1.46
CA ASP A 69 5.62 12.27 0.97
C ASP A 69 5.28 13.50 0.12
N ARG A 70 4.27 13.39 -0.75
CA ARG A 70 3.83 14.46 -1.64
C ARG A 70 3.26 15.68 -0.93
N PHE A 71 2.87 15.53 0.33
CA PHE A 71 2.40 16.63 1.17
C PHE A 71 3.45 17.03 2.20
N ILE A 72 4.18 16.07 2.79
CA ILE A 72 5.15 16.39 3.84
C ILE A 72 6.36 17.16 3.28
N PHE A 73 6.84 16.80 2.09
CA PHE A 73 8.06 17.38 1.51
C PHE A 73 7.79 18.52 0.51
N ASP A 74 6.52 18.84 0.26
CA ASP A 74 6.11 19.96 -0.59
C ASP A 74 5.60 21.10 0.29
N GLU A 75 6.28 22.25 0.27
CA GLU A 75 5.96 23.37 1.15
C GLU A 75 4.56 23.97 0.90
N ILE A 76 4.05 23.87 -0.33
CA ILE A 76 2.75 24.42 -0.70
C ILE A 76 1.67 23.42 -0.25
N LYS A 77 1.79 22.16 -0.67
CA LYS A 77 0.82 21.11 -0.33
C LYS A 77 0.80 20.78 1.15
N GLY A 78 1.95 20.85 1.82
CA GLY A 78 2.04 20.62 3.26
C GLY A 78 1.22 21.60 4.08
N ARG A 79 1.02 22.83 3.57
CA ARG A 79 0.17 23.86 4.19
C ARG A 79 -1.33 23.57 3.99
N GLU A 80 -1.71 22.77 3.00
CA GLU A 80 -3.10 22.34 2.80
C GLU A 80 -3.57 21.37 3.90
N ILE A 81 -2.65 20.64 4.53
CA ILE A 81 -2.96 19.70 5.62
C ILE A 81 -2.77 20.40 6.97
N GLY A 82 -3.85 20.95 7.51
CA GLY A 82 -3.89 21.51 8.88
C GLY A 82 -3.64 20.47 9.97
N TRP A 83 -3.32 20.95 11.18
CA TRP A 83 -2.92 20.09 12.31
C TRP A 83 -3.93 18.98 12.64
N GLU A 84 -5.22 19.30 12.66
CA GLU A 84 -6.28 18.32 12.93
C GLU A 84 -6.21 17.14 11.95
N LYS A 85 -6.05 17.41 10.65
CA LYS A 85 -5.93 16.37 9.63
C LYS A 85 -4.65 15.56 9.78
N ARG A 86 -3.52 16.21 10.14
CA ARG A 86 -2.26 15.51 10.46
C ARG A 86 -2.43 14.56 11.63
N PHE A 87 -3.11 15.01 12.68
CA PHE A 87 -3.38 14.19 13.86
C PHE A 87 -4.21 12.96 13.49
N GLN A 88 -5.26 13.12 12.67
CA GLN A 88 -6.05 11.98 12.16
C GLN A 88 -5.22 11.00 11.31
N ILE A 89 -4.28 11.50 10.50
CA ILE A 89 -3.35 10.65 9.74
C ILE A 89 -2.46 9.84 10.70
N ILE A 90 -1.91 10.49 11.75
CA ILE A 90 -1.07 9.83 12.76
C ILE A 90 -1.84 8.71 13.47
N ILE A 91 -3.08 8.99 13.91
CA ILE A 91 -3.94 7.99 14.54
C ILE A 91 -4.19 6.82 13.59
N GLY A 92 -4.56 7.09 12.33
CA GLY A 92 -4.79 6.02 11.35
C GLY A 92 -3.56 5.16 11.08
N ILE A 93 -2.36 5.75 11.02
CA ILE A 93 -1.10 5.00 10.89
C ILE A 93 -0.89 4.10 12.12
N ALA A 94 -1.08 4.64 13.33
CA ALA A 94 -0.94 3.87 14.55
C ALA A 94 -1.94 2.72 14.63
N GLU A 95 -3.22 2.95 14.31
CA GLU A 95 -4.27 1.92 14.26
C GLU A 95 -3.91 0.81 13.26
N GLY A 96 -3.42 1.16 12.06
CA GLY A 96 -2.97 0.18 11.07
C GLY A 96 -1.80 -0.67 11.55
N LEU A 97 -0.84 -0.08 12.27
CA LEU A 97 0.31 -0.81 12.83
C LEU A 97 -0.08 -1.71 14.00
N VAL A 98 -0.95 -1.24 14.90
CA VAL A 98 -1.50 -2.07 15.99
C VAL A 98 -2.20 -3.28 15.40
N TYR A 99 -3.03 -3.09 14.37
CA TYR A 99 -3.69 -4.20 13.70
C TYR A 99 -2.69 -5.24 13.18
N LEU A 100 -1.63 -4.82 12.47
CA LEU A 100 -0.61 -5.72 11.96
C LEU A 100 0.14 -6.47 13.08
N HIS A 101 0.36 -5.83 14.22
CA HIS A 101 1.16 -6.39 15.32
C HIS A 101 0.37 -7.31 16.25
N GLU A 102 -0.92 -7.03 16.45
CA GLU A 102 -1.72 -7.62 17.54
C GLU A 102 -3.00 -8.31 17.07
N ASN A 103 -3.60 -7.88 15.96
CA ASN A 103 -4.93 -8.34 15.52
C ASN A 103 -4.89 -9.29 14.31
N THR A 104 -3.71 -9.66 13.84
CA THR A 104 -3.52 -10.64 12.77
C THR A 104 -3.15 -12.01 13.35
N LYS A 105 -3.50 -13.09 12.64
CA LYS A 105 -3.25 -14.48 13.09
C LYS A 105 -1.77 -14.73 13.40
N ASN A 106 -0.89 -14.15 12.59
CA ASN A 106 0.55 -14.13 12.81
C ASN A 106 0.98 -12.67 12.85
N ARG A 107 1.74 -12.27 13.86
CA ARG A 107 2.31 -10.91 13.96
C ARG A 107 3.07 -10.56 12.68
N ILE A 108 2.64 -9.50 12.00
CA ILE A 108 3.28 -8.99 10.77
C ILE A 108 4.14 -7.78 11.11
N ILE A 109 5.43 -7.82 10.76
CA ILE A 109 6.34 -6.67 10.89
C ILE A 109 6.45 -6.00 9.52
N HIS A 110 6.02 -4.74 9.39
CA HIS A 110 5.98 -4.03 8.10
C HIS A 110 7.36 -3.81 7.46
N ARG A 111 8.39 -3.51 8.27
CA ARG A 111 9.82 -3.30 7.87
C ARG A 111 10.15 -2.11 6.96
N ASP A 112 9.19 -1.55 6.22
CA ASP A 112 9.44 -0.40 5.31
C ASP A 112 8.44 0.75 5.54
N ILE A 113 8.26 1.16 6.80
CA ILE A 113 7.39 2.29 7.13
C ILE A 113 8.12 3.59 6.76
N LYS A 114 7.50 4.43 5.92
CA LYS A 114 8.03 5.72 5.47
C LYS A 114 6.91 6.68 5.06
N ALA A 115 7.28 7.96 4.94
CA ALA A 115 6.43 9.00 4.37
C ALA A 115 6.40 8.89 2.84
#